data_AF-A0AAD6B6Q1-F1
#
_entry.id   AF-A0AAD6B6Q1-F1
#
_cell.length_a   1.000
_cell.length_b   1.000
_cell.length_c   1.000
_cell.angle_alpha   90.00
_cell.angle_beta   90.00
_cell.angle_gamma   90.00
#
_symmetry.space_group_name_H-M   'P 1'
#
loop_
_entity.id
_entity.type
_entity.pdbx_description
1 polymer ?
#
loop_
_entity_poly.entity_id
_entity_poly.type
_entity_poly.pdbx_seq_one_letter_code
_entity_poly.pdbx_strand_id
1 'polypeptide(L)' 'MLPEDSIRRILILVVLEDGDPAICTLALTCKQISDIESQQSFQEEAHFSWLDSVVNWRNTSDEHKGNYRRAYNMSMW' A
#
# COMPACT_ATOMS: atom_id res chain seq x y z
N MET A 1 0.58 -2.50 23.43
CA MET A 1 0.38 -2.32 21.97
C MET A 1 1.68 -1.81 21.38
N LEU A 2 2.02 -2.22 20.16
CA LEU A 2 3.23 -1.72 19.49
C LEU A 2 3.04 -0.24 19.09
N PRO A 3 4.11 0.56 19.02
CA PRO A 3 4.04 1.92 18.47
C PRO A 3 3.52 1.90 17.02
N GLU A 4 2.74 2.91 16.65
CA GLU A 4 2.14 3.02 15.32
C GLU A 4 3.20 2.89 14.20
N ASP A 5 4.32 3.60 14.33
CA ASP A 5 5.42 3.54 13.36
C ASP A 5 5.99 2.13 13.16
N SER A 6 6.02 1.32 14.22
CA SER A 6 6.49 -0.07 14.12
C SER A 6 5.50 -0.92 13.34
N ILE A 7 4.21 -0.70 13.58
CA ILE A 7 3.13 -1.41 12.87
C ILE A 7 3.11 -0.99 11.40
N ARG A 8 3.22 0.30 11.10
CA ARG A 8 3.33 0.80 9.71
C ARG A 8 4.44 0.08 8.96
N ARG A 9 5.65 0.01 9.53
CA ARG A 9 6.78 -0.71 8.92
C ARG A 9 6.49 -2.19 8.69
N ILE A 10 5.87 -2.86 9.66
CA ILE A 10 5.48 -4.27 9.52
C ILE A 10 4.47 -4.43 8.38
N LEU A 11 3.46 -3.57 8.30
CA LEU A 11 2.45 -3.65 7.25
C LEU A 11 3.05 -3.37 5.86
N ILE A 12 4.02 -2.47 5.74
CA ILE A 12 4.76 -2.28 4.48
C ILE A 12 5.51 -3.56 4.09
N LEU A 13 6.16 -4.24 5.04
CA LEU A 13 6.82 -5.52 4.75
C LEU A 13 5.82 -6.58 4.28
N VAL A 14 4.67 -6.69 4.94
CA VAL A 14 3.59 -7.60 4.52
C VAL A 14 3.15 -7.30 3.09
N VAL A 15 2.96 -6.04 2.73
CA VAL A 15 2.58 -5.64 1.38
C VAL A 15 3.63 -6.03 0.34
N LEU A 16 4.91 -5.91 0.69
CA LEU A 16 6.01 -6.29 -0.21
C LEU A 16 6.10 -7.81 -0.40
N GLU A 17 5.71 -8.61 0.59
CA GLU A 17 5.74 -10.08 0.54
C GLU A 17 4.45 -10.69 -0.05
N ASP A 18 3.30 -10.27 0.45
CA ASP A 18 1.99 -10.86 0.19
C ASP A 18 1.14 -10.05 -0.81
N GLY A 19 1.58 -8.84 -1.15
CA GLY A 19 0.90 -7.92 -2.05
C GLY A 19 0.00 -6.90 -1.35
N ASP A 20 -0.32 -5.84 -2.08
CA ASP A 20 -1.11 -4.70 -1.57
C ASP A 20 -2.46 -5.08 -0.91
N PRO A 21 -3.26 -6.04 -1.43
CA PRO A 21 -4.53 -6.42 -0.81
C PRO A 21 -4.39 -7.09 0.58
N ALA A 22 -3.19 -7.51 0.97
CA ALA A 22 -2.97 -8.21 2.24
C ALA A 22 -3.35 -7.34 3.46
N ILE A 23 -3.16 -6.01 3.37
CA ILE A 23 -3.50 -5.12 4.48
C ILE A 23 -5.01 -5.10 4.72
N CYS A 24 -5.84 -5.10 3.67
CA CYS A 24 -7.29 -5.10 3.82
C CYS A 24 -7.77 -6.29 4.65
N THR A 25 -7.15 -7.46 4.47
CA THR A 25 -7.45 -8.65 5.28
C THR A 25 -7.01 -8.46 6.73
N LEU A 26 -5.82 -7.91 6.98
CA LEU A 26 -5.31 -7.66 8.33
C LEU A 26 -6.12 -6.60 9.08
N ALA A 27 -6.61 -5.58 8.39
CA ALA A 27 -7.44 -4.52 8.97
C ALA A 27 -8.73 -5.07 9.60
N LEU A 28 -9.27 -6.17 9.07
CA LEU A 28 -10.46 -6.84 9.64
C LEU A 28 -10.20 -7.48 11.02
N THR A 29 -8.93 -7.70 11.39
CA THR A 29 -8.57 -8.45 12.59
C THR A 29 -8.22 -7.57 13.78
N CYS A 30 -7.80 -6.32 13.55
CA CYS A 30 -7.27 -5.44 14.59
C CYS A 30 -7.66 -3.98 14.35
N LYS A 31 -8.28 -3.34 15.35
CA LYS A 31 -8.71 -1.94 15.26
C LYS A 31 -7.55 -0.99 14.96
N GLN A 32 -6.39 -1.18 15.59
CA GLN A 32 -5.21 -0.35 15.34
C GLN A 32 -4.71 -0.47 13.88
N ILE A 33 -4.77 -1.66 13.29
CA ILE A 33 -4.41 -1.86 11.89
C ILE A 33 -5.46 -1.23 10.98
N SER A 34 -6.75 -1.38 11.30
CA SER A 34 -7.83 -0.69 10.58
C SER A 34 -7.69 0.83 10.62
N ASP A 35 -7.28 1.39 11.76
CA ASP A 35 -7.06 2.83 11.89
C ASP A 35 -5.88 3.29 11.03
N ILE A 36 -4.80 2.52 10.94
CA ILE A 36 -3.65 2.80 10.06
C ILE A 36 -4.04 2.65 8.59
N GLU A 37 -4.71 1.56 8.21
CA GLU A 37 -5.14 1.29 6.83
C GLU A 37 -6.08 2.39 6.31
N SER A 38 -6.93 2.94 7.17
CA SER A 38 -7.82 4.05 6.79
C SER A 38 -7.09 5.38 6.52
N GLN A 39 -5.80 5.49 6.83
CA GLN A 39 -5.02 6.69 6.55
C GLN A 39 -4.59 6.70 5.08
N GLN A 40 -5.06 7.69 4.31
CA GLN A 40 -4.67 7.87 2.91
C GLN A 40 -3.14 7.90 2.71
N SER A 41 -2.41 8.55 3.62
CA SER A 41 -0.94 8.62 3.55
C SER A 41 -0.28 7.25 3.62
N PHE A 42 -0.83 6.35 4.43
CA PHE A 42 -0.35 4.97 4.54
C PHE A 42 -0.77 4.14 3.33
N GLN A 43 -2.00 4.30 2.83
CA GLN A 43 -2.45 3.61 1.60
C GLN A 43 -1.58 3.96 0.40
N GLU A 44 -1.22 5.23 0.22
CA GLU A 44 -0.32 5.67 -0.85
C GLU A 44 1.09 5.08 -0.66
N GLU A 45 1.62 5.13 0.57
CA GLU A 45 2.93 4.56 0.91
C GLU A 45 2.99 3.06 0.61
N ALA A 46 2.00 2.29 1.08
CA ALA A 46 1.88 0.86 0.84
C ALA A 46 1.75 0.52 -0.64
N HIS A 47 0.80 1.15 -1.32
CA HIS A 47 0.52 0.90 -2.73
C HIS A 47 1.74 1.16 -3.60
N PHE A 48 2.38 2.32 -3.46
CA PHE A 48 3.55 2.64 -4.27
C PHE A 48 4.76 1.78 -3.92
N SER A 49 4.94 1.41 -2.65
CA SER A 49 6.01 0.48 -2.24
C SER A 49 5.85 -0.88 -2.93
N TRP A 50 4.64 -1.44 -2.92
CA TRP A 50 4.33 -2.67 -3.64
C TRP A 50 4.56 -2.51 -5.14
N LEU A 51 3.97 -1.48 -5.72
CA LEU A 51 3.96 -1.26 -7.15
C LEU A 51 5.37 -1.05 -7.73
N ASP A 52 6.25 -0.36 -6.99
CA ASP A 52 7.66 -0.19 -7.32
C ASP A 52 8.49 -1.47 -7.11
N SER A 53 8.02 -2.40 -6.26
CA SER A 53 8.68 -3.69 -6.03
C SER A 53 8.39 -4.71 -7.13
N VAL A 54 7.19 -4.66 -7.73
CA VAL A 54 6.73 -5.64 -8.73
C VAL A 54 6.90 -5.16 -10.17
N VAL A 55 7.13 -3.87 -10.41
CA VAL A 55 7.32 -3.30 -11.75
C VAL A 55 8.63 -2.50 -11.85
N ASN A 56 9.42 -2.77 -12.89
CA ASN A 56 10.60 -1.96 -13.21
C ASN A 56 10.20 -0.71 -14.02
N TRP A 57 9.87 0.37 -13.32
CA TRP A 57 9.44 1.64 -13.93
C TRP A 57 10.51 2.34 -14.78
N ARG A 58 11.79 1.99 -14.66
CA ARG A 58 12.86 2.66 -15.41
C ARG A 58 12.74 2.45 -16.92
N ASN A 59 12.17 1.32 -17.34
CA ASN A 59 12.04 0.93 -18.74
C ASN A 59 10.64 1.22 -19.34
N THR A 60 9.73 1.77 -18.54
CA THR A 60 8.38 2.15 -19.00
C THR A 60 8.34 3.60 -19.46
N SER A 61 7.55 3.89 -20.50
CA SER A 61 7.31 5.25 -20.98
C SER A 61 6.61 6.10 -19.92
N ASP A 62 6.77 7.42 -19.99
CA ASP A 62 6.12 8.33 -19.04
C ASP A 62 4.60 8.34 -19.20
N GLU A 63 4.09 8.10 -20.41
CA GLU A 63 2.66 7.85 -20.63
C GLU A 63 2.18 6.60 -19.88
N HIS A 64 2.95 5.51 -19.93
CA HIS A 64 2.60 4.26 -19.26
C HIS A 64 2.65 4.41 -17.74
N LYS A 65 3.72 4.99 -17.19
CA LYS A 65 3.77 5.37 -15.76
C LYS A 65 2.59 6.27 -15.40
N GLY A 66 2.33 7.24 -16.26
CA GLY A 66 1.23 8.17 -16.15
C GLY A 66 -0.09 7.47 -16.04
N ASN A 67 -0.33 6.33 -16.70
CA ASN A 67 -1.59 5.59 -16.66
C ASN A 67 -1.69 4.54 -15.55
N TYR A 68 -0.56 3.92 -15.17
CA TYR A 68 -0.57 2.74 -14.30
C TYR A 68 0.09 2.93 -12.93
N ARG A 69 0.98 3.93 -12.77
CA ARG A 69 1.60 4.26 -11.47
C ARG A 69 0.84 5.41 -10.79
N ARG A 70 -0.44 5.19 -10.51
CA ARG A 70 -1.34 6.16 -9.86
C ARG A 70 -1.81 5.63 -8.51
N ALA A 71 -2.13 6.55 -7.59
CA ALA A 71 -2.79 6.19 -6.35
C ALA A 71 -4.19 5.61 -6.61
N TYR A 72 -4.72 4.89 -5.62
CA TYR A 72 -6.09 4.39 -5.66
C TYR A 72 -7.08 5.52 -5.96
N ASN A 73 -7.94 5.28 -6.96
CA ASN A 73 -9.10 6.13 -7.17
C ASN A 73 -10.27 5.54 -6.38
N MET A 74 -10.54 6.07 -5.19
CA MET A 74 -11.63 5.64 -4.30
C MET A 74 -13.04 5.80 -4.89
N SER A 75 -13.19 6.30 -6.13
CA SER A 75 -14.49 6.41 -6.81
C SER A 75 -15.04 5.10 -7.41
N MET A 76 -14.31 3.98 -7.27
CA MET A 76 -14.71 2.66 -7.81
C MET A 76 -14.83 1.57 -6.74
N TRP A 77 -15.14 1.95 -5.50
CA TRP A 77 -15.65 1.05 -4.47
C TRP A 77 -17.00 1.53 -3.98
#